data_AF-A0A2A4W1E5-F1
#
_entry.id   AF-A0A2A4W1E5-F1
#
_cell.length_a   1.000
_cell.length_b   1.000
_cell.length_c   1.000
_cell.angle_alpha   90.00
_cell.angle_beta   90.00
_cell.angle_gamma   90.00
#
_symmetry.space_group_name_H-M   'P 1'
#
loop_
_entity.id
_entity.type
_entity.pdbx_description
1 polymer ?
#
loop_
_entity_poly.entity_id
_entity_poly.type
_entity_poly.pdbx_seq_one_letter_code
_entity_poly.pdbx_strand_id
1 'polypeptide(L)'
;MMANKLATQTLKVSVAKDAQTILSGTFDVSDHDYQAVSALLKEVEMSVPQAHDLLIGYMHARDAGPVSEEMGKLAMFAVVYLLSEGHTDVDIKMDHSEK
;
A
#
# COMPACT_ATOMS: atom_id res chain seq x y z
N MET A 1 7.25 -14.75 30.24
CA MET A 1 7.36 -13.42 29.62
C MET A 1 6.59 -13.48 28.31
N MET A 2 5.41 -12.87 28.24
CA MET A 2 4.67 -12.78 26.97
C MET A 2 5.29 -11.64 26.16
N ALA A 3 5.76 -11.93 24.95
CA ALA A 3 6.19 -10.90 24.03
C ALA A 3 4.98 -10.03 23.71
N ASN A 4 5.04 -8.75 24.10
CA ASN A 4 4.07 -7.75 23.66
C ASN A 4 4.27 -7.59 22.16
N LYS A 5 3.47 -8.31 21.36
CA LYS A 5 3.42 -8.09 19.92
C LYS A 5 2.87 -6.66 19.77
N LEU A 6 3.69 -5.74 19.28
CA LEU A 6 3.24 -4.39 18.94
C LEU A 6 2.03 -4.53 18.01
N ALA A 7 0.96 -3.81 18.30
CA ALA A 7 -0.21 -3.80 17.45
C ALA A 7 0.18 -3.23 16.07
N THR A 8 -0.23 -3.93 15.02
CA THR A 8 0.09 -3.62 13.62
C THR A 8 -1.19 -3.66 12.80
N GLN A 9 -1.32 -2.71 11.89
CA GLN A 9 -2.37 -2.69 10.88
C GLN A 9 -1.82 -3.29 9.59
N THR A 10 -2.59 -4.19 8.98
CA THR A 10 -2.15 -4.97 7.83
C THR A 10 -3.03 -4.66 6.63
N LEU A 11 -2.39 -4.28 5.52
CA LEU A 11 -3.03 -4.16 4.22
C LEU A 11 -2.55 -5.28 3.31
N LYS A 12 -3.48 -6.06 2.76
CA LYS A 12 -3.21 -7.04 1.71
C LYS A 12 -3.60 -6.45 0.38
N VAL A 13 -2.72 -6.59 -0.61
CA VAL A 13 -2.90 -6.03 -1.95
C VAL A 13 -2.68 -7.15 -2.96
N SER A 14 -3.65 -7.32 -3.86
CA SER A 14 -3.55 -8.17 -5.03
C SER A 14 -3.71 -7.30 -6.27
N VAL A 15 -2.86 -7.52 -7.27
CA VAL A 15 -2.95 -6.84 -8.57
C VAL A 15 -3.28 -7.87 -9.62
N ALA A 16 -4.38 -7.66 -10.35
CA ALA A 16 -4.87 -8.58 -11.37
C ALA A 16 -4.81 -7.95 -12.77
N LYS A 17 -4.44 -8.78 -13.75
CA LYS A 17 -4.53 -8.48 -15.19
C LYS A 17 -5.24 -9.66 -15.87
N ASP A 18 -6.22 -9.39 -16.73
CA ASP A 18 -6.96 -10.43 -17.47
C ASP A 18 -7.54 -11.53 -16.55
N ALA A 19 -8.08 -11.14 -15.40
CA ALA A 19 -8.58 -12.02 -14.32
C ALA A 19 -7.54 -12.95 -13.66
N GLN A 20 -6.25 -12.75 -13.94
CA GLN A 20 -5.15 -13.44 -13.28
C GLN A 20 -4.40 -12.49 -12.32
N THR A 21 -4.20 -12.90 -11.07
CA THR A 21 -3.32 -12.18 -10.14
C THR A 21 -1.88 -12.28 -10.62
N ILE A 22 -1.27 -11.12 -10.87
CA ILE A 22 0.12 -11.01 -11.34
C ILE A 22 1.08 -10.58 -10.23
N LEU A 23 0.60 -9.85 -9.22
CA LEU A 23 1.39 -9.44 -8.06
C LEU A 23 0.53 -9.54 -6.80
N SER A 24 1.16 -9.88 -5.69
CA SER A 24 0.51 -9.89 -4.37
C SER A 24 1.49 -9.43 -3.30
N GLY A 25 1.01 -8.63 -2.35
CA GLY A 25 1.81 -8.10 -1.26
C GLY A 25 1.02 -7.99 0.04
N THR A 26 1.73 -8.07 1.16
CA THR A 26 1.21 -7.74 2.48
C THR A 26 2.08 -6.65 3.07
N PHE A 27 1.44 -5.59 3.55
CA PHE A 27 2.08 -4.43 4.13
C PHE A 27 1.63 -4.31 5.58
N ASP A 28 2.59 -4.48 6.49
CA ASP A 28 2.37 -4.32 7.92
C ASP A 28 2.88 -2.94 8.35
N VAL A 29 2.02 -2.17 9.00
CA VAL A 29 2.33 -0.85 9.54
C VAL A 29 2.18 -0.91 11.06
N SER A 30 3.21 -0.49 11.79
CA SER A 30 3.10 -0.36 13.25
C SER A 30 2.12 0.73 13.62
N ASP A 31 1.41 0.62 14.75
CA ASP A 31 0.49 1.67 15.18
C ASP A 31 1.18 3.04 15.35
N HIS A 32 2.45 3.04 15.73
CA HIS A 32 3.26 4.25 15.83
C HIS A 32 3.45 4.92 14.45
N ASP A 33 3.86 4.14 13.45
CA ASP A 33 4.10 4.66 12.10
C ASP A 33 2.78 5.06 11.43
N TYR A 34 1.72 4.29 11.67
CA TYR A 34 0.38 4.62 11.20
C TYR A 34 -0.07 5.98 11.73
N GLN A 35 0.06 6.24 13.03
CA GLN A 35 -0.32 7.53 13.63
C GLN A 35 0.52 8.69 13.05
N ALA A 36 1.84 8.50 12.92
CA ALA A 36 2.73 9.51 12.37
C ALA A 36 2.38 9.86 10.91
N VAL A 37 2.20 8.85 10.06
CA VAL A 37 1.89 9.04 8.64
C VAL A 37 0.46 9.55 8.44
N SER A 38 -0.52 9.06 9.22
CA SER A 38 -1.90 9.55 9.17
C SER A 38 -2.00 11.03 9.52
N ALA A 39 -1.17 11.53 10.44
CA ALA A 39 -1.10 12.96 10.74
C ALA A 39 -0.60 13.78 9.53
N LEU A 40 0.38 13.28 8.79
CA LEU A 40 0.92 13.92 7.58
C LEU A 40 -0.07 13.90 6.41
N LEU A 41 -0.88 12.86 6.29
CA LEU A 41 -1.91 12.75 5.24
C LEU A 41 -2.98 13.86 5.32
N LYS A 42 -3.19 14.49 6.49
CA LYS A 42 -4.13 15.62 6.63
C LYS A 42 -3.74 16.84 5.78
N GLU A 43 -2.49 16.91 5.33
CA GLU A 43 -1.97 17.99 4.50
C GLU A 43 -2.00 17.65 2.99
N VAL A 44 -2.40 16.43 2.62
CA VAL A 44 -2.34 15.93 1.24
C VAL A 44 -3.68 15.31 0.85
N GLU A 45 -4.34 15.88 -0.16
CA GLU A 45 -5.49 15.23 -0.78
C GLU A 45 -5.03 14.07 -1.67
N MET A 46 -5.32 12.85 -1.25
CA MET A 46 -5.11 11.63 -2.03
C MET A 46 -6.47 10.94 -2.25
N SER A 47 -6.64 10.33 -3.41
CA SER A 47 -7.81 9.50 -3.72
C SER A 47 -7.43 8.01 -3.72
N VAL A 48 -8.41 7.13 -3.53
CA VAL A 48 -8.22 5.67 -3.60
C VAL A 48 -7.54 5.22 -4.91
N PRO A 49 -7.93 5.69 -6.12
CA PRO A 49 -7.22 5.34 -7.36
C PRO A 49 -5.74 5.76 -7.36
N GLN A 50 -5.41 6.93 -6.82
CA GLN A 50 -4.00 7.38 -6.74
C GLN A 50 -3.19 6.52 -5.77
N ALA A 51 -3.77 6.13 -4.63
CA ALA A 51 -3.13 5.20 -3.71
C ALA A 51 -2.90 3.83 -4.37
N HIS A 52 -3.86 3.34 -5.17
CA HIS A 52 -3.68 2.13 -5.97
C HIS A 52 -2.53 2.28 -6.97
N ASP A 53 -2.48 3.37 -7.74
CA ASP A 53 -1.42 3.60 -8.73
C ASP A 53 -0.02 3.63 -8.10
N LEU A 54 0.13 4.26 -6.93
CA LEU A 54 1.37 4.26 -6.16
C LEU A 54 1.78 2.84 -5.73
N LEU A 55 0.82 2.04 -5.26
CA LEU A 55 1.08 0.65 -4.85
C LEU A 55 1.42 -0.24 -6.05
N ILE A 56 0.72 -0.12 -7.17
CA ILE A 56 1.05 -0.83 -8.42
C ILE A 56 2.49 -0.50 -8.81
N GLY A 57 2.84 0.79 -8.85
CA GLY A 57 4.20 1.24 -9.21
C GLY A 57 5.27 0.68 -8.27
N TYR A 58 5.03 0.73 -6.96
CA TYR A 58 5.91 0.14 -5.95
C TYR A 58 6.08 -1.38 -6.13
N MET A 59 4.97 -2.11 -6.29
CA MET A 59 4.98 -3.56 -6.40
C MET A 59 5.70 -4.02 -7.68
N HIS A 60 5.49 -3.37 -8.81
CA HIS A 60 6.23 -3.65 -10.04
C HIS A 60 7.72 -3.35 -9.92
N ALA A 61 8.09 -2.20 -9.34
CA ALA A 61 9.49 -1.86 -9.18
C ALA A 61 10.22 -2.85 -8.25
N ARG A 62 9.55 -3.27 -7.17
CA ARG A 62 10.06 -4.28 -6.23
C ARG A 62 10.19 -5.66 -6.85
N ASP A 63 9.26 -6.04 -7.73
CA ASP A 63 9.33 -7.30 -8.47
C ASP A 63 10.52 -7.32 -9.45
N ALA A 64 10.83 -6.17 -10.05
CA ALA A 64 11.99 -6.01 -10.93
C ALA A 64 13.34 -5.96 -10.19
N GLY A 65 13.37 -5.58 -8.90
CA GLY A 65 14.60 -5.52 -8.11
C GLY A 65 14.49 -4.69 -6.81
N PRO A 66 15.60 -4.45 -6.11
CA PRO A 66 15.61 -3.59 -4.92
C PRO A 66 15.12 -2.17 -5.25
N VAL A 67 14.26 -1.64 -4.38
CA VAL A 67 13.74 -0.27 -4.49
C VAL A 67 14.40 0.66 -3.48
N SER A 68 14.44 1.95 -3.77
CA SER A 68 15.00 2.94 -2.85
C SER A 68 14.12 3.15 -1.62
N GLU A 69 14.70 3.73 -0.57
CA GLU A 69 13.99 4.05 0.67
C GLU A 69 12.84 5.05 0.42
N GLU A 70 13.06 6.04 -0.44
CA GLU A 70 12.06 7.05 -0.83
C GLU A 70 10.84 6.41 -1.48
N MET A 71 11.06 5.41 -2.33
CA MET A 71 9.97 4.66 -2.95
C MET A 71 9.17 3.85 -1.91
N GLY A 72 9.87 3.28 -0.92
CA GLY A 72 9.24 2.63 0.23
C GLY A 72 8.39 3.60 1.07
N LYS A 73 8.85 4.84 1.26
CA LYS A 73 8.09 5.88 1.96
C LYS A 73 6.81 6.26 1.20
N LEU A 74 6.89 6.43 -0.13
CA LEU A 74 5.70 6.70 -0.95
C LEU A 74 4.67 5.57 -0.87
N ALA A 75 5.13 4.31 -0.90
CA ALA A 75 4.25 3.16 -0.69
C ALA A 75 3.61 3.18 0.70
N MET A 76 4.37 3.54 1.75
CA MET A 76 3.83 3.67 3.11
C MET A 76 2.69 4.69 3.19
N PHE A 77 2.80 5.84 2.50
CA PHE A 77 1.71 6.82 2.43
C PHE A 77 0.44 6.23 1.81
N ALA A 78 0.57 5.51 0.70
CA ALA A 78 -0.57 4.86 0.04
C ALA A 78 -1.19 3.76 0.92
N VAL A 79 -0.37 2.95 1.60
CA VAL A 79 -0.84 1.92 2.54
C VAL A 79 -1.64 2.55 3.68
N VAL A 80 -1.07 3.55 4.35
CA VAL A 80 -1.71 4.21 5.50
C VAL A 80 -2.99 4.92 5.09
N TYR A 81 -3.01 5.55 3.92
CA TYR A 81 -4.22 6.16 3.38
C TYR A 81 -5.34 5.12 3.22
N LEU A 82 -5.08 4.00 2.55
CA LEU A 82 -6.09 2.95 2.34
C LEU A 82 -6.55 2.32 3.66
N LEU A 83 -5.64 2.06 4.59
CA LEU A 83 -5.97 1.60 5.94
C LEU A 83 -6.88 2.61 6.67
N SER A 84 -6.61 3.91 6.52
CA SER A 84 -7.41 4.96 7.15
C SER A 84 -8.82 5.11 6.56
N GLU A 85 -8.99 4.76 5.29
CA GLU A 85 -10.28 4.64 4.62
C GLU A 85 -11.00 3.31 4.95
N GLY A 86 -10.40 2.46 5.79
CA GLY A 86 -10.99 1.20 6.24
C GLY A 86 -10.72 -0.01 5.33
N HIS A 87 -9.86 0.13 4.32
CA HIS A 87 -9.46 -0.99 3.47
C HIS A 87 -8.44 -1.88 4.20
N THR A 88 -8.60 -3.19 4.08
CA THR A 88 -7.67 -4.20 4.64
C THR A 88 -7.28 -5.28 3.63
N ASP A 89 -8.15 -5.52 2.65
CA ASP A 89 -7.90 -6.33 1.46
C ASP A 89 -8.28 -5.51 0.23
N VAL A 90 -7.33 -5.31 -0.69
CA VAL A 90 -7.50 -4.50 -1.91
C VAL A 90 -7.17 -5.36 -3.12
N ASP A 91 -8.10 -5.42 -4.06
CA ASP A 91 -7.91 -6.03 -5.38
C ASP A 91 -7.87 -4.92 -6.44
N ILE A 92 -6.70 -4.74 -7.05
CA ILE A 92 -6.42 -3.69 -8.01
C ILE A 92 -6.41 -4.30 -9.42
N LYS A 93 -7.37 -3.88 -10.25
CA LYS A 93 -7.45 -4.32 -11.65
C LYS A 93 -6.62 -3.40 -12.54
N MET A 94 -5.64 -3.96 -13.23
CA MET A 94 -4.93 -3.28 -14.31
C MET A 94 -5.73 -3.42 -15.60
N ASP A 95 -6.82 -2.65 -15.72
CA ASP A 95 -7.51 -2.54 -17.00
C ASP A 95 -6.57 -1.82 -17.97
N HIS A 96 -6.39 -2.40 -19.17
CA HIS A 96 -5.72 -1.72 -20.26
C HIS A 96 -6.49 -0.43 -20.53
N SER A 97 -5.93 0.69 -20.08
CA SER A 97 -6.21 1.97 -20.70
C SER A 97 -5.61 1.89 -22.09
N GLU A 98 -6.37 1.31 -23.03
CA GLU A 98 -6.17 1.54 -24.45
C GLU A 98 -6.10 3.06 -24.64
N LYS A 99 -4.91 3.55 -24.99
CA LYS A 99 -4.74 4.85 -25.63
C LYS A 99 -4.77 4.65 -27.13
#